data_AF-A0A7V9BZ48-F1
#
_entry.id   AF-A0A7V9BZ48-F1
#
_cell.length_a   1.000
_cell.length_b   1.000
_cell.length_c   1.000
_cell.angle_alpha   90.00
_cell.angle_beta   90.00
_cell.angle_gamma   90.00
#
_symmetry.space_group_name_H-M   'P 1'
#
loop_
_entity.id
_entity.type
_entity.pdbx_description
1 polymer ?
#
loop_
_entity_poly.entity_id
_entity_poly.type
_entity_poly.pdbx_seq_one_letter_code
_entity_poly.pdbx_strand_id
1 'polypeptide(L)'
;MTPRAAMGLLFYPRGGSAQVVRYLAAALPHAGWQASVYCGSLGPPGAESNAATFFSGLDVHALDYGPAIAAFERGDDPLLADPPLHPSYEERAGAPDPILAAVDPARLDRQVEAW
;
A
#
# COMPACT_ATOMS: atom_id res chain seq x y z
N MET A 1 29.43 -1.48 -7.12
CA MET A 1 28.11 -0.91 -6.76
C MET A 1 27.28 -2.02 -6.13
N THR A 2 26.59 -1.75 -5.03
CA THR A 2 25.64 -2.69 -4.43
C THR A 2 24.33 -2.67 -5.23
N PRO A 3 23.80 -3.81 -5.70
CA PRO A 3 22.52 -3.84 -6.41
C PRO A 3 21.36 -3.44 -5.49
N ARG A 4 20.30 -2.88 -6.07
CA ARG A 4 19.13 -2.35 -5.36
C ARG A 4 17.86 -3.01 -5.85
N ALA A 5 16.99 -3.38 -4.92
CA ALA A 5 15.63 -3.86 -5.18
C ALA A 5 14.63 -2.85 -4.60
N ALA A 6 13.76 -2.32 -5.46
CA ALA A 6 12.60 -1.54 -5.07
C ALA A 6 11.36 -2.44 -5.16
N MET A 7 10.68 -2.65 -4.05
CA MET A 7 9.55 -3.57 -3.93
C MET A 7 8.27 -2.76 -3.73
N GLY A 8 7.42 -2.70 -4.76
CA GLY A 8 6.15 -1.99 -4.71
C GLY A 8 4.99 -2.91 -4.34
N LEU A 9 4.14 -2.45 -3.41
CA LEU A 9 2.84 -3.03 -3.09
C LEU A 9 1.78 -1.94 -3.30
N LEU A 10 0.82 -2.21 -4.18
CA LEU A 10 -0.32 -1.31 -4.40
C LEU A 10 -1.13 -1.05 -3.12
N PHE A 11 -1.16 -2.04 -2.21
CA PHE A 11 -1.99 -2.08 -1.02
C PHE A 11 -1.25 -1.60 0.23
N TYR A 12 -1.99 -1.23 1.28
CA TYR A 12 -1.44 -1.25 2.64
C TYR A 12 -1.16 -2.70 3.10
N PRO A 13 -0.26 -2.95 4.08
CA PRO A 13 0.08 -4.31 4.48
C PRO A 13 -1.13 -5.18 4.83
N ARG A 14 -1.41 -6.17 3.97
CA ARG A 14 -2.40 -7.22 4.18
C ARG A 14 -2.09 -8.41 3.26
N GLY A 15 -2.53 -9.60 3.68
CA GLY A 15 -2.41 -10.82 2.87
C GLY A 15 -1.00 -11.39 2.74
N GLY A 16 -0.87 -12.45 1.96
CA GLY A 16 0.38 -13.23 1.84
C GLY A 16 1.50 -12.51 1.12
N SER A 17 1.20 -11.64 0.14
CA SER A 17 2.22 -10.87 -0.59
C SER A 17 3.01 -9.93 0.32
N ALA A 18 2.34 -9.27 1.28
CA ALA A 18 3.01 -8.43 2.27
C ALA A 18 4.00 -9.24 3.13
N GLN A 19 3.66 -10.47 3.50
CA GLN A 19 4.57 -11.37 4.22
C GLN A 19 5.79 -11.76 3.36
N VAL A 20 5.57 -12.09 2.08
CA VAL A 20 6.66 -12.39 1.15
C VAL A 20 7.61 -11.19 1.03
N VAL A 21 7.07 -9.98 0.84
CA VAL A 21 7.88 -8.75 0.78
C VAL A 21 8.66 -8.55 2.08
N ARG A 22 8.02 -8.73 3.24
CA ARG A 22 8.65 -8.57 4.56
C ARG A 22 9.86 -9.49 4.71
N TYR A 23 9.72 -10.78 4.40
CA TYR A 23 10.82 -11.73 4.53
C TYR A 23 11.91 -11.53 3.48
N LEU A 24 11.53 -11.25 2.23
CA LEU A 24 12.49 -11.05 1.15
C LEU A 24 13.32 -9.77 1.35
N ALA A 25 12.68 -8.66 1.72
CA ALA A 25 13.37 -7.39 2.00
C ALA A 25 14.35 -7.52 3.18
N ALA A 26 14.03 -8.33 4.19
CA ALA A 26 14.93 -8.64 5.29
C ALA A 26 16.11 -9.54 4.87
N ALA A 27 15.89 -10.47 3.95
CA ALA A 27 16.90 -11.42 3.48
C ALA A 27 17.89 -10.81 2.48
N LEU A 28 17.44 -9.91 1.61
CA LEU A 28 18.24 -9.31 0.53
C LEU A 28 19.57 -8.66 0.99
N PRO A 29 19.63 -7.91 2.11
CA PRO A 29 20.90 -7.41 2.65
C PRO A 29 21.95 -8.49 2.91
N HIS A 30 21.54 -9.68 3.35
CA HIS A 30 22.45 -10.81 3.58
C HIS A 30 23.02 -11.39 2.27
N ALA A 31 22.35 -11.16 1.14
CA ALA A 31 22.81 -11.51 -0.19
C ALA A 31 23.59 -10.37 -0.88
N GLY A 32 23.89 -9.28 -0.17
CA GLY A 32 24.62 -8.12 -0.72
C GLY A 32 23.76 -7.17 -1.55
N TRP A 33 22.44 -7.14 -1.32
CA TRP A 33 21.51 -6.20 -1.96
C TRP A 33 21.02 -5.13 -0.99
N GLN A 34 20.64 -3.96 -1.51
CA GLN A 34 19.80 -3.02 -0.76
C GLN A 34 18.33 -3.24 -1.14
N ALA A 35 17.44 -3.20 -0.16
CA ALA A 35 16.01 -3.38 -0.36
C ALA A 35 15.24 -2.19 0.20
N SER A 36 14.25 -1.71 -0.55
CA SER A 36 13.31 -0.66 -0.15
C SER A 36 11.89 -1.10 -0.49
N VAL A 37 10.94 -0.81 0.38
CA VAL A 37 9.52 -1.20 0.23
C VAL A 37 8.67 0.05 0.06
N TYR A 38 7.86 0.08 -0.98
CA TYR A 38 6.90 1.14 -1.28
C TYR A 38 5.51 0.56 -1.13
N CYS A 39 4.70 1.06 -0.20
CA CYS A 39 3.38 0.49 0.07
C CYS A 39 2.42 1.53 0.65
N GLY A 40 1.13 1.22 0.65
CA GLY A 40 0.17 1.98 1.43
C GLY A 40 0.36 1.79 2.94
N SER A 41 -0.25 2.64 3.75
CA SER A 41 -0.32 2.46 5.20
C SER A 41 -1.68 2.89 5.70
N LEU A 42 -2.22 2.12 6.64
CA LEU A 42 -3.51 2.42 7.23
C LEU A 42 -3.51 2.17 8.74
N GLY A 43 -4.12 3.10 9.47
CA GLY A 43 -4.29 3.00 10.91
C GLY A 43 -3.09 3.48 11.73
N PRO A 44 -3.25 3.56 13.05
CA PRO A 44 -2.24 4.11 13.95
C PRO A 44 -1.01 3.20 14.07
N PRO A 45 0.13 3.71 14.57
CA PRO A 45 1.26 2.88 14.98
C PRO A 45 0.80 1.74 15.91
N GLY A 46 1.30 0.53 15.67
CA GLY A 46 0.88 -0.69 16.36
C GLY A 46 -0.21 -1.48 15.63
N ALA A 47 -0.92 -0.88 14.67
CA ALA A 47 -1.86 -1.63 13.82
C ALA A 47 -1.09 -2.48 12.79
N GLU A 48 -1.57 -3.68 12.49
CA GLU A 48 -0.94 -4.55 11.49
C GLU A 48 -1.03 -4.00 10.05
N SER A 49 -2.01 -3.14 9.78
CA SER A 49 -2.17 -2.43 8.50
C SER A 49 -1.27 -1.19 8.39
N ASN A 50 -0.60 -0.80 9.47
CA ASN A 50 0.33 0.33 9.46
C ASN A 50 1.69 -0.15 8.92
N ALA A 51 2.16 0.45 7.82
CA ALA A 51 3.35 -0.03 7.11
C ALA A 51 4.62 0.00 7.98
N ALA A 52 4.84 1.09 8.71
CA ALA A 52 5.99 1.23 9.60
C ALA A 52 5.99 0.17 10.72
N THR A 53 4.80 -0.21 11.19
CA THR A 53 4.64 -1.27 12.19
C THR A 53 4.89 -2.64 11.58
N PHE A 54 4.24 -2.96 10.46
CA PHE A 54 4.30 -4.29 9.84
C PHE A 54 5.70 -4.64 9.30
N PHE A 55 6.36 -3.65 8.68
CA PHE A 55 7.69 -3.77 8.10
C PHE A 55 8.80 -3.21 9.01
N SER A 56 8.57 -3.16 10.32
CA SER A 56 9.52 -2.63 11.29
C SER A 56 10.95 -3.16 11.08
N GLY A 57 11.91 -2.24 11.03
CA GLY A 57 13.33 -2.54 10.80
C GLY A 57 13.75 -2.62 9.33
N LEU A 58 12.83 -2.40 8.39
CA LEU A 58 13.11 -2.30 6.95
C LEU A 58 13.06 -0.84 6.47
N ASP A 59 13.65 -0.59 5.30
CA ASP A 59 13.54 0.70 4.60
C ASP A 59 12.19 0.78 3.89
N VAL A 60 11.26 1.59 4.42
CA VAL A 60 9.85 1.60 4.02
C VAL A 60 9.41 3.03 3.71
N HIS A 61 8.84 3.19 2.52
CA HIS A 61 8.21 4.40 2.04
C HIS A 61 6.71 4.15 1.97
N ALA A 62 5.98 4.76 2.90
CA ALA A 62 4.57 4.50 3.09
C ALA A 62 3.70 5.68 2.63
N LEU A 63 2.66 5.39 1.86
CA LEU A 63 1.61 6.34 1.49
C LEU A 63 0.46 6.24 2.50
N ASP A 64 0.16 7.33 3.21
CA ASP A 64 -0.87 7.33 4.25
C ASP A 64 -2.28 7.41 3.66
N TYR A 65 -3.08 6.35 3.82
CA TYR A 65 -4.46 6.31 3.36
C TYR A 65 -5.50 6.82 4.37
N GLY A 66 -5.06 7.29 5.55
CA GLY A 66 -5.95 7.90 6.54
C GLY A 66 -6.90 8.97 5.95
N PRO A 67 -6.40 9.93 5.15
CA PRO A 67 -7.26 10.93 4.50
C PRO A 67 -8.33 10.32 3.58
N ALA A 68 -7.99 9.28 2.81
CA ALA A 68 -8.91 8.61 1.92
C ALA A 68 -9.99 7.82 2.66
N ILE A 69 -9.63 7.15 3.77
CA ILE A 69 -10.61 6.50 4.65
C ILE A 69 -11.54 7.52 5.30
N ALA A 70 -11.00 8.64 5.79
CA ALA A 70 -11.83 9.71 6.33
C ALA A 70 -12.80 10.29 5.28
N ALA A 71 -12.41 10.32 3.99
CA ALA A 71 -13.28 10.71 2.89
C ALA A 71 -14.43 9.71 2.70
N PHE A 72 -14.11 8.42 2.65
CA PHE A 72 -15.13 7.37 2.58
C PHE A 72 -16.13 7.42 3.74
N GLU A 73 -15.67 7.64 4.97
CA GLU A 73 -16.53 7.75 6.16
C GLU A 73 -17.53 8.92 6.10
N ARG A 74 -17.23 9.96 5.31
CA ARG A 74 -18.14 11.08 5.05
C ARG A 74 -19.07 10.85 3.84
N GLY A 75 -18.88 9.75 3.12
CA GLY A 75 -19.60 9.43 1.89
C GLY A 75 -18.96 9.98 0.61
N ASP A 76 -17.73 10.50 0.68
CA ASP A 76 -16.95 10.92 -0.48
C ASP A 76 -16.31 9.70 -1.18
N ASP A 77 -15.89 9.85 -2.44
CA ASP A 77 -15.18 8.80 -3.19
C ASP A 77 -13.70 8.71 -2.75
N PRO A 78 -13.27 7.63 -2.08
CA PRO A 78 -11.89 7.51 -1.59
C PRO A 78 -10.85 7.36 -2.70
N LEU A 79 -11.25 6.99 -3.93
CA LEU A 79 -10.34 6.93 -5.08
C LEU A 79 -10.01 8.33 -5.62
N LEU A 80 -10.76 9.36 -5.21
CA LEU A 80 -10.51 10.75 -5.56
C LEU A 80 -9.81 11.55 -4.45
N ALA A 81 -9.56 10.92 -3.30
CA ALA A 81 -8.80 11.54 -2.20
C ALA A 81 -7.34 11.84 -2.59
N ASP A 82 -6.61 12.50 -1.71
CA ASP A 82 -5.18 12.81 -1.85
C ASP A 82 -4.42 12.40 -0.57
N PRO A 83 -3.59 11.34 -0.60
CA PRO A 83 -3.46 10.39 -1.71
C PRO A 83 -4.75 9.55 -1.90
N PRO A 84 -5.02 9.03 -3.11
CA PRO A 84 -6.19 8.20 -3.35
C PRO A 84 -6.05 6.82 -2.71
N LEU A 85 -7.15 6.26 -2.20
CA LEU A 85 -7.15 4.86 -1.76
C LEU A 85 -7.01 3.95 -2.98
N HIS A 86 -6.19 2.90 -2.84
CA HIS A 86 -6.08 1.88 -3.87
C HIS A 86 -7.42 1.14 -4.09
N PRO A 87 -7.68 0.63 -5.30
CA PRO A 87 -8.73 -0.36 -5.52
C PRO A 87 -8.31 -1.76 -5.03
N SER A 88 -9.24 -2.69 -4.94
CA SER A 88 -9.05 -4.05 -4.41
C SER A 88 -9.06 -5.12 -5.51
N TYR A 89 -8.53 -6.31 -5.22
CA TYR A 89 -8.78 -7.50 -6.06
C TYR A 89 -10.05 -8.25 -5.66
N GLU A 90 -10.66 -7.90 -4.53
CA GLU A 90 -11.85 -8.53 -4.00
C GLU A 90 -13.00 -7.52 -3.96
N GLU A 91 -14.21 -7.97 -4.29
CA GLU A 91 -15.41 -7.17 -4.04
C GLU A 91 -15.97 -7.51 -2.66
N ARG A 92 -16.11 -6.50 -1.80
CA ARG A 92 -16.68 -6.66 -0.46
C ARG A 92 -17.67 -5.53 -0.17
N ALA A 93 -18.91 -5.91 0.15
CA ALA A 93 -19.95 -4.94 0.51
C ALA A 93 -19.51 -4.07 1.70
N GLY A 94 -19.61 -2.76 1.54
CA GLY A 94 -19.24 -1.76 2.55
C GLY A 94 -17.74 -1.53 2.72
N ALA A 95 -16.88 -2.18 1.93
CA ALA A 95 -15.46 -1.85 1.90
C ALA A 95 -15.21 -0.53 1.16
N PRO A 96 -14.21 0.26 1.58
CA PRO A 96 -13.88 1.53 0.94
C PRO A 96 -13.20 1.36 -0.43
N ASP A 97 -12.57 0.22 -0.67
CA ASP A 97 -11.84 -0.13 -1.89
C ASP A 97 -12.73 -0.95 -2.85
N PRO A 98 -13.19 -0.40 -4.00
CA PRO A 98 -13.93 -1.15 -5.00
C PRO A 98 -13.03 -2.15 -5.72
N ILE A 99 -13.62 -3.17 -6.36
CA ILE A 99 -12.86 -4.11 -7.19
C ILE A 99 -12.21 -3.38 -8.38
N LEU A 100 -10.93 -3.64 -8.62
CA LEU A 100 -10.08 -2.98 -9.62
C LEU A 100 -10.70 -3.02 -11.02
N ALA A 101 -11.37 -4.13 -11.38
CA ALA A 101 -12.00 -4.28 -12.68
C ALA A 101 -13.19 -3.32 -12.92
N ALA A 102 -13.76 -2.73 -11.86
CA ALA A 102 -14.85 -1.77 -11.93
C ALA A 102 -14.37 -0.31 -11.94
N VAL A 103 -13.06 -0.07 -11.80
CA VAL A 103 -12.48 1.28 -11.80
C VAL A 103 -12.36 1.77 -13.24
N ASP A 104 -12.93 2.94 -13.53
CA ASP A 104 -12.83 3.54 -14.85
C ASP A 104 -11.40 4.06 -15.12
N PRO A 105 -11.02 4.22 -16.41
CA PRO A 105 -9.65 4.62 -16.77
C PRO A 105 -9.17 5.92 -16.13
N ALA A 106 -10.03 6.94 -15.98
CA ALA A 106 -9.61 8.22 -15.41
C ALA A 106 -9.29 8.10 -13.91
N ARG A 107 -10.08 7.30 -13.17
CA ARG A 107 -9.76 6.96 -11.78
C ARG A 107 -8.51 6.10 -11.67
N LEU A 108 -8.29 5.18 -12.61
CA LEU A 108 -7.08 4.34 -12.63
C LEU A 108 -5.82 5.18 -12.91
N ASP A 109 -5.87 6.12 -13.85
CA ASP A 109 -4.75 7.02 -14.15
C ASP A 109 -4.37 7.84 -12.92
N ARG A 110 -5.34 8.34 -12.15
CA ARG A 110 -5.11 9.00 -10.86
C ARG A 110 -4.38 8.11 -9.86
N GLN A 111 -4.66 6.80 -9.84
CA GLN A 111 -3.91 5.86 -8.99
C GLN A 111 -2.45 5.82 -9.39
N VAL A 112 -2.14 5.78 -10.68
CA VAL A 112 -0.76 5.74 -11.17
C VAL A 112 -0.02 7.05 -10.88
N GLU A 113 -0.66 8.21 -11.06
CA GLU A 113 -0.05 9.52 -10.81
C GLU A 113 0.31 9.77 -9.34
N ALA A 114 -0.35 9.08 -8.40
CA ALA A 114 -0.12 9.24 -6.97
C ALA A 114 1.13 8.52 -6.44
N TRP A 115 1.78 7.69 -7.25
CA TRP A 115 3.00 6.92 -6.92
C TRP A 115 4.24 7.46 -7.63
#